data_AF-A0A820LPZ0-F1
#
_entry.id   AF-A0A820LPZ0-F1
#
_cell.length_a   1.000
_cell.length_b   1.000
_cell.length_c   1.000
_cell.angle_alpha   90.00
_cell.angle_beta   90.00
_cell.angle_gamma   90.00
#
_symmetry.space_group_name_H-M   'P 1'
#
loop_
_entity.id
_entity.type
_entity.pdbx_description
1 polymer ?
#
loop_
_entity_poly.entity_id
_entity_poly.type
_entity_poly.pdbx_seq_one_letter_code
_entity_poly.pdbx_strand_id
1 'polypeptide(L)'
;KVLTEAIRQTVFFQLPPILPIFLKRFQMFHSRSEKINKYIEFPLQLDLTHRCSTQLISTSVIYSLYAVIEHSGTLRSGHYIVYIKQSMNDNDLTNKIYSKPI
;
A
#
# COMPACT_ATOMS: atom_id res chain seq x y z
N LYS A 1 -0.85 -41.38 -14.40
CA LYS A 1 -1.08 -40.23 -13.49
C LYS A 1 -1.03 -38.97 -14.36
N VAL A 2 -2.15 -38.29 -14.58
CA VAL A 2 -2.20 -37.08 -15.43
C VAL A 2 -1.80 -35.89 -14.57
N LEU A 3 -0.84 -35.08 -15.04
CA LEU A 3 -0.45 -33.85 -14.35
C LEU A 3 -1.43 -32.74 -14.74
N THR A 4 -1.83 -31.94 -13.76
CA THR A 4 -2.70 -30.77 -13.96
C THR A 4 -2.07 -29.54 -13.33
N GLU A 5 -2.35 -28.38 -13.89
CA GLU A 5 -1.93 -27.11 -13.32
C GLU A 5 -2.56 -26.87 -11.93
N ALA A 6 -1.75 -26.37 -11.01
CA ALA A 6 -2.20 -26.03 -9.66
C ALA A 6 -2.71 -24.58 -9.60
N ILE A 7 -3.81 -24.36 -8.88
CA ILE A 7 -4.29 -23.01 -8.58
C ILE A 7 -3.68 -22.55 -7.26
N ARG A 8 -2.97 -21.41 -7.27
CA ARG A 8 -2.39 -20.79 -6.08
C ARG A 8 -3.11 -19.50 -5.72
N GLN A 9 -3.53 -19.39 -4.47
CA GLN A 9 -4.11 -18.17 -3.90
C GLN A 9 -3.29 -17.73 -2.68
N THR A 10 -3.28 -16.43 -2.40
CA THR A 10 -2.69 -15.85 -1.17
C THR A 10 -3.75 -15.05 -0.44
N VAL A 11 -3.86 -15.26 0.86
CA VAL A 11 -4.82 -14.60 1.75
C VAL A 11 -4.11 -14.17 3.04
N PHE A 12 -4.68 -13.20 3.74
CA PHE A 12 -4.18 -12.81 5.07
C PHE A 12 -4.69 -13.79 6.12
N PHE A 13 -3.78 -14.50 6.79
CA PHE A 13 -4.13 -15.31 7.96
C PHE A 13 -4.40 -14.43 9.19
N GLN A 14 -3.56 -13.41 9.38
CA GLN A 14 -3.68 -12.40 10.42
C GLN A 14 -3.26 -11.05 9.84
N LEU A 15 -3.93 -9.99 10.28
CA LEU A 15 -3.66 -8.63 9.86
C LEU A 15 -2.92 -7.83 10.95
N PRO A 16 -1.91 -7.03 10.59
CA PRO A 16 -1.19 -6.21 11.55
C PRO A 16 -1.98 -4.94 11.91
N PRO A 17 -1.83 -4.37 13.12
CA PRO A 17 -2.46 -3.09 13.47
C PRO A 17 -2.10 -1.93 12.52
N ILE A 18 -0.89 -1.98 11.96
CA ILE A 18 -0.40 -1.05 10.93
C ILE A 18 -0.04 -1.85 9.69
N LEU A 19 -0.66 -1.54 8.55
CA LEU A 19 -0.46 -2.24 7.29
C LEU A 19 0.39 -1.42 6.32
N PRO A 20 1.70 -1.71 6.17
CA PRO A 20 2.52 -1.09 5.14
C PRO A 20 2.22 -1.72 3.77
N ILE A 21 1.96 -0.89 2.76
CA ILE A 21 1.75 -1.33 1.38
C ILE A 21 2.86 -0.74 0.51
N PHE A 22 3.67 -1.62 -0.09
CA PHE A 22 4.74 -1.23 -1.00
C PHE A 22 4.30 -1.44 -2.45
N LEU A 23 4.28 -0.35 -3.21
CA LEU A 23 4.10 -0.42 -4.65
C LEU A 23 5.45 -0.76 -5.28
N LYS A 24 5.55 -1.92 -5.96
CA LYS A 24 6.75 -2.32 -6.69
C LYS A 24 6.91 -1.45 -7.95
N ARG A 25 7.45 -0.25 -7.77
CA ARG A 25 7.59 0.77 -8.83
C ARG A 25 8.89 0.68 -9.61
N PHE A 26 9.73 -0.32 -9.38
CA PHE A 26 10.96 -0.51 -10.14
C PHE A 26 10.97 -1.87 -10.80
N GLN A 27 11.29 -1.87 -12.09
CA GLN A 27 11.50 -3.06 -12.89
C GLN A 27 12.91 -3.05 -13.46
N MET A 28 13.52 -4.22 -13.52
CA MET A 28 14.84 -4.41 -14.09
C MET A 28 14.72 -5.25 -15.36
N PHE A 29 15.25 -4.74 -16.46
CA PHE A 29 15.37 -5.44 -17.72
C PHE A 29 16.84 -5.47 -18.12
N HIS A 30 17.46 -6.65 -18.09
CA HIS A 30 18.88 -6.82 -18.32
C HIS A 30 19.71 -5.88 -17.42
N SER A 31 20.45 -4.94 -18.00
CA SER A 31 21.27 -3.95 -17.30
C SER A 31 20.55 -2.61 -17.05
N ARG A 32 19.29 -2.46 -17.46
CA ARG A 32 18.51 -1.23 -17.32
C ARG A 32 17.48 -1.36 -16.19
N SER A 33 17.36 -0.30 -15.40
CA SER A 33 16.30 -0.15 -14.41
C SER A 33 15.35 0.96 -14.83
N GLU A 34 14.06 0.69 -14.74
CA GLU A 34 13.02 1.67 -15.04
C GLU A 34 12.09 1.85 -13.85
N LYS A 35 11.66 3.09 -13.63
CA LYS A 35 10.62 3.42 -12.67
C LYS A 35 9.26 3.48 -13.34
N ILE A 36 8.30 2.74 -12.78
CA ILE A 36 6.89 2.79 -13.18
C ILE A 36 6.25 4.03 -12.54
N ASN A 37 6.23 5.13 -13.30
CA ASN A 37 5.62 6.41 -12.90
C ASN A 37 4.10 6.47 -13.15
N LYS A 38 3.43 5.32 -13.31
CA LYS A 38 1.98 5.27 -13.43
C LYS A 38 1.32 5.81 -12.16
N TYR A 39 0.42 6.77 -12.32
CA TYR A 39 -0.43 7.24 -11.23
C TYR A 39 -1.28 6.08 -10.71
N ILE A 40 -1.38 5.96 -9.39
CA ILE A 40 -2.21 4.97 -8.74
C ILE A 40 -3.10 5.73 -7.78
N GLU A 41 -4.40 5.71 -8.08
CA GLU A 41 -5.42 6.14 -7.15
C GLU A 41 -5.49 5.14 -5.99
N PHE A 42 -5.56 5.65 -4.77
CA PHE A 42 -5.68 4.84 -3.56
C PHE A 42 -6.77 5.43 -2.66
N PRO A 43 -7.54 4.59 -1.97
CA PRO A 43 -8.62 5.07 -1.11
C PRO A 43 -8.07 5.58 0.23
N LEU A 44 -8.79 6.50 0.87
CA LEU A 44 -8.51 6.92 2.25
C LEU A 44 -8.90 5.85 3.27
N GLN A 45 -9.85 4.98 2.91
CA GLN A 45 -10.26 3.82 3.70
C GLN A 45 -10.14 2.55 2.86
N LEU A 46 -9.41 1.56 3.39
CA LEU A 46 -9.19 0.28 2.73
C LEU A 46 -9.91 -0.83 3.49
N ASP A 47 -10.97 -1.37 2.87
CA ASP A 47 -11.71 -2.51 3.38
C ASP A 47 -11.02 -3.83 2.98
N LEU A 48 -10.57 -4.59 3.98
CA LEU A 48 -9.94 -5.90 3.81
C LEU A 48 -10.80 -7.06 4.34
N THR A 49 -12.06 -6.80 4.69
CA THR A 49 -12.98 -7.80 5.28
C THR A 49 -13.05 -9.07 4.43
N HIS A 50 -13.09 -8.95 3.10
CA HIS A 50 -13.18 -10.09 2.17
C HIS A 50 -11.82 -10.68 1.74
N ARG A 51 -10.69 -10.22 2.28
CA ARG A 51 -9.33 -10.67 1.92
C ARG A 51 -8.64 -11.46 3.02
N CYS A 52 -9.33 -11.68 4.13
CA CYS A 52 -8.83 -12.43 5.28
C CYS A 52 -9.29 -13.89 5.26
N SER A 53 -8.58 -14.75 5.98
CA SER A 53 -9.02 -16.13 6.21
C SER A 53 -10.38 -16.16 6.89
N THR A 54 -11.06 -17.31 6.77
CA THR A 54 -12.42 -17.52 7.28
C THR A 54 -12.60 -17.22 8.76
N GLN A 55 -11.54 -17.26 9.58
CA GLN A 55 -11.60 -16.90 11.00
C GLN A 55 -11.83 -15.41 11.28
N LEU A 56 -11.52 -14.50 10.35
CA LEU A 56 -11.63 -13.04 10.56
C LEU A 56 -12.87 -12.41 9.90
N ILE A 57 -13.65 -13.21 9.16
CA ILE A 57 -14.79 -12.73 8.35
C ILE A 57 -15.92 -12.14 9.21
N SER A 58 -15.99 -12.45 10.51
CA SER A 58 -17.03 -11.96 11.42
C SER A 58 -16.85 -10.50 11.86
N THR A 59 -15.70 -9.87 11.61
CA THR A 59 -15.42 -8.48 11.98
C THR A 59 -15.09 -7.66 10.74
N SER A 60 -15.73 -6.50 10.59
CA SER A 60 -15.35 -5.54 9.55
C SER A 60 -13.91 -5.07 9.79
N VAL A 61 -13.04 -5.20 8.78
CA VAL A 61 -11.64 -4.81 8.86
C VAL A 61 -11.38 -3.66 7.90
N ILE A 62 -11.42 -2.44 8.44
CA ILE A 62 -11.23 -1.19 7.69
C ILE A 62 -9.96 -0.48 8.19
N TYR A 63 -9.02 -0.24 7.28
CA TYR A 63 -7.83 0.58 7.54
C TYR A 63 -8.06 2.01 7.09
N SER A 64 -7.65 2.98 7.91
CA SER A 64 -7.56 4.38 7.49
C SER A 64 -6.15 4.71 7.03
N LEU A 65 -6.02 5.38 5.89
CA LEU A 65 -4.75 5.84 5.36
C LEU A 65 -4.14 6.86 6.32
N TYR A 66 -2.95 6.53 6.82
CA TYR A 66 -2.23 7.37 7.77
C TYR A 66 -1.11 8.17 7.11
N ALA A 67 -0.34 7.55 6.22
CA ALA A 67 0.78 8.18 5.56
C ALA A 67 1.00 7.64 4.14
N VAL A 68 1.58 8.48 3.27
CA VAL A 68 2.00 8.14 1.91
C VAL A 68 3.44 8.58 1.72
N ILE A 69 4.28 7.69 1.18
CA ILE A 69 5.65 8.00 0.80
C ILE A 69 5.72 8.05 -0.73
N GLU A 70 6.10 9.20 -1.25
CA GLU A 70 6.35 9.42 -2.66
C GLU A 70 7.86 9.48 -2.92
N HIS A 71 8.31 8.76 -3.94
CA HIS A 71 9.67 8.86 -4.45
C HIS A 71 9.62 9.56 -5.80
N SER A 72 10.44 10.60 -6.00
CA SER A 72 10.73 11.23 -7.29
C SER A 72 12.15 10.90 -7.73
N GLY A 73 12.38 10.59 -9.01
CA GLY A 73 13.70 10.20 -9.53
C GLY A 73 13.77 8.76 -10.02
N THR A 74 14.97 8.20 -10.02
CA THR A 74 15.36 6.91 -10.60
C THR A 74 15.68 5.86 -9.53
N LEU A 75 15.96 4.61 -9.93
CA LEU A 75 16.36 3.57 -8.96
C LEU A 75 17.65 3.93 -8.19
N ARG A 76 18.55 4.72 -8.79
CA ARG A 76 19.88 5.02 -8.22
C ARG A 76 19.96 6.37 -7.51
N SER A 77 18.98 7.25 -7.71
CA SER A 77 18.98 8.61 -7.17
C SER A 77 17.58 9.17 -7.22
N GLY A 78 17.19 9.93 -6.21
CA GLY A 78 15.90 10.58 -6.13
C GLY A 78 15.68 11.33 -4.83
N HIS A 79 14.44 11.78 -4.64
CA HIS A 79 13.98 12.52 -3.48
C HIS A 79 12.72 11.88 -2.94
N TYR A 80 12.63 11.76 -1.61
CA TYR A 80 11.45 11.22 -0.95
C TYR A 80 10.68 12.34 -0.25
N ILE A 81 9.36 12.31 -0.41
CA ILE A 81 8.42 13.16 0.30
C ILE A 81 7.45 12.25 1.05
N VAL A 82 7.25 12.52 2.34
CA VAL A 82 6.27 11.81 3.16
C VAL A 82 5.12 12.73 3.50
N TYR A 83 3.90 12.27 3.22
CA TYR A 83 2.65 12.92 3.56
C TYR A 83 2.03 12.20 4.77
N ILE A 84 1.74 12.91 5.86
CA ILE A 84 1.20 12.32 7.11
C ILE A 84 -0.12 13.00 7.50
N LYS A 85 -1.14 12.22 7.88
CA LYS A 85 -2.40 12.71 8.48
C LYS A 85 -2.15 13.09 9.94
N GLN A 86 -2.37 14.35 10.30
CA GLN A 86 -2.05 14.87 11.64
C GLN A 86 -3.11 14.59 12.72
N SER A 87 -4.40 14.49 12.36
CA SER A 87 -5.49 14.22 13.31
C SER A 87 -6.29 13.01 12.87
N MET A 88 -6.58 12.11 13.81
CA MET A 88 -7.49 10.98 13.61
C MET A 88 -8.97 11.37 13.82
N ASN A 89 -9.25 12.61 14.24
CA ASN A 89 -10.62 13.10 14.39
C ASN A 89 -11.11 13.71 13.07
N ASP A 90 -12.13 13.11 12.47
CA ASP A 90 -12.75 13.56 11.20
C ASP A 90 -13.44 14.93 11.28
N ASN A 91 -13.53 15.53 12.47
CA ASN A 91 -14.12 16.86 12.68
C ASN A 91 -13.17 18.03 12.40
N ASP A 92 -11.87 17.77 12.20
CA ASP A 92 -10.92 18.81 11.85
C ASP A 92 -10.89 18.94 10.31
N LEU A 93 -11.69 19.86 9.78
CA LEU A 93 -11.90 20.13 8.34
C LEU A 93 -10.62 20.46 7.55
N THR A 94 -9.47 20.43 8.20
CA THR A 94 -8.18 20.60 7.55
C THR A 94 -7.51 19.24 7.43
N ASN A 95 -7.63 18.63 6.24
CA ASN A 95 -6.71 17.60 5.76
C ASN A 95 -5.29 18.22 5.67
N LYS A 96 -4.70 18.59 6.81
CA LYS A 96 -3.34 19.11 6.89
C LYS A 96 -2.40 17.94 6.66
N ILE A 97 -2.02 17.80 5.40
CA ILE A 97 -0.99 16.89 4.99
C ILE A 97 0.35 17.58 5.30
N TYR A 98 1.11 17.01 6.22
CA TYR A 98 2.47 17.46 6.48
C TYR A 98 3.41 16.76 5.52
N SER A 99 4.18 17.54 4.76
CA SER A 99 5.28 17.03 3.94
C SER A 99 6.63 17.29 4.64
N LYS A 100 7.45 16.26 4.75
CA LYS A 100 8.87 16.40 5.13
C LYS A 100 9.74 15.68 4.09
N PRO A 101 10.80 16.32 3.57
CA PRO A 101 11.83 15.60 2.83
C PRO A 101 12.55 14.64 3.77
N ILE A 102 12.89 13.44 3.26
CA ILE A 102 13.78 12.49 3.94
C ILE A 102 15.21 12.72 3.44
#